data_AF-A0A7S9CRF3-F1
#
_entry.id   AF-A0A7S9CRF3-F1
#
_cell.length_a   1.000
_cell.length_b   1.000
_cell.length_c   1.000
_cell.angle_alpha   90.00
_cell.angle_beta   90.00
_cell.angle_gamma   90.00
#
_symmetry.space_group_name_H-M   'P 1'
#
loop_
_entity.id
_entity.type
_entity.pdbx_description
1 polymer ?
#
loop_
_entity_poly.entity_id
_entity_poly.type
_entity_poly.pdbx_seq_one_letter_code
_entity_poly.pdbx_strand_id
1 'polypeptide(L)' 'MTDQVKLPRKLSEEPAAPKPRRPSHAQVIEQLDRWANSPGLQPPKVDDAEAQTI' A
#
# COMPACT_ATOMS: atom_id res chain seq x y z
N MET A 1 -36.15 -34.13 20.95
CA MET A 1 -35.14 -33.83 19.90
C MET A 1 -35.04 -32.32 19.83
N THR A 2 -33.96 -31.71 20.31
CA THR A 2 -33.76 -30.26 20.14
C THR A 2 -32.70 -30.04 19.09
N ASP A 3 -33.13 -29.55 17.93
CA ASP A 3 -32.25 -29.20 16.83
C ASP A 3 -31.33 -28.05 17.25
N GLN A 4 -30.02 -28.30 17.23
CA GLN A 4 -29.02 -27.26 17.47
C GLN A 4 -29.01 -26.30 16.28
N VAL A 5 -29.71 -25.19 16.43
CA VAL A 5 -29.72 -24.09 15.45
C VAL A 5 -28.34 -23.45 15.42
N LYS A 6 -27.62 -23.58 14.29
CA LYS A 6 -26.34 -22.89 14.07
C LYS A 6 -26.60 -21.40 13.84
N LEU A 7 -26.35 -20.60 14.88
CA LEU A 7 -26.39 -19.15 14.81
C LEU A 7 -25.22 -18.62 13.96
N PRO A 8 -25.40 -17.48 13.27
CA PRO A 8 -24.29 -16.77 12.63
C PRO A 8 -23.22 -16.40 13.66
N ARG A 9 -21.96 -16.45 13.20
CA ARG A 9 -20.78 -16.07 13.99
C ARG A 9 -20.94 -14.66 14.56
N LYS A 10 -20.64 -14.48 15.84
CA LYS A 10 -20.67 -13.17 16.49
C LYS A 10 -19.49 -12.33 16.01
N LEU A 11 -19.65 -11.01 15.96
CA LEU A 11 -18.57 -10.09 15.56
C LEU A 11 -17.33 -10.24 16.46
N SER A 12 -17.52 -10.59 17.73
CA SER A 12 -16.43 -10.89 18.68
C SER A 12 -15.63 -12.14 18.35
N GLU A 13 -16.16 -13.01 17.49
CA GLU A 13 -15.50 -14.25 17.05
C GLU A 13 -14.83 -14.07 15.69
N GLU A 14 -14.96 -12.91 15.04
CA GLU A 14 -14.24 -12.61 13.79
C GLU A 14 -12.73 -12.50 14.03
N PRO A 15 -11.90 -13.09 13.16
CA PRO A 15 -10.47 -12.87 13.20
C PRO A 15 -10.14 -11.39 12.94
N ALA A 16 -9.09 -10.89 13.58
CA ALA A 16 -8.63 -9.51 13.37
C ALA A 16 -8.34 -9.25 11.89
N ALA A 17 -8.66 -8.03 11.43
CA ALA A 17 -8.40 -7.62 10.06
C ALA A 17 -6.90 -7.75 9.73
N PRO A 18 -6.55 -8.19 8.51
CA PRO A 18 -5.17 -8.24 8.07
C PRO A 18 -4.56 -6.83 8.09
N LYS A 19 -3.25 -6.75 8.30
CA LYS A 19 -2.54 -5.46 8.29
C LYS A 19 -2.75 -4.75 6.95
N PRO A 20 -2.97 -3.43 6.95
CA PRO A 20 -3.07 -2.67 5.72
C PRO A 20 -1.83 -2.88 4.84
N ARG A 21 -2.03 -3.13 3.55
CA ARG A 21 -0.92 -3.23 2.57
C ARG A 21 -0.30 -1.86 2.28
N ARG A 22 -1.06 -0.79 2.53
CA ARG A 22 -0.63 0.59 2.28
C ARG A 22 -0.13 1.20 3.59
N PRO A 23 0.94 2.00 3.52
CA PRO A 23 1.41 2.78 4.66
C PRO A 23 0.35 3.78 5.12
N SER A 24 0.39 4.14 6.39
CA SER A 24 -0.49 5.16 6.95
C SER A 24 -0.11 6.56 6.45
N HIS A 25 -1.02 7.52 6.58
CA HIS A 25 -0.75 8.91 6.20
C HIS A 25 0.45 9.50 6.95
N ALA A 26 0.60 9.21 8.24
CA ALA A 26 1.75 9.65 9.02
C ALA A 26 3.07 9.07 8.47
N GLN A 27 3.06 7.79 8.10
CA GLN A 27 4.24 7.13 7.51
C GLN A 27 4.58 7.68 6.12
N VAL A 28 3.58 8.12 5.34
CA VAL A 28 3.80 8.83 4.07
C VAL A 28 4.54 10.13 4.31
N ILE A 29 4.07 10.92 5.29
CA ILE A 29 4.66 12.23 5.62
C ILE A 29 6.10 12.06 6.11
N GLU A 30 6.35 11.09 6.99
CA GLU A 30 7.69 10.82 7.53
C GLU A 30 8.69 10.43 6.43
N GLN A 31 8.23 9.72 5.39
CA GLN A 31 9.08 9.20 4.31
C GLN A 31 8.94 9.99 3.00
N LEU A 32 8.54 11.27 3.07
CA LEU A 32 8.30 12.09 1.88
C LEU A 32 9.48 12.12 0.91
N ASP A 33 10.70 12.30 1.42
CA ASP A 33 11.90 12.38 0.59
C ASP A 33 12.17 11.06 -0.16
N ARG A 34 12.02 9.92 0.52
CA ARG A 34 12.13 8.59 -0.09
C ARG A 34 11.13 8.40 -1.22
N TRP A 35 9.93 8.97 -1.09
CA TRP A 35 8.86 8.80 -2.07
C TRP A 35 9.05 9.72 -3.26
N ALA A 36 9.43 10.97 -3.03
CA ALA A 36 9.78 11.92 -4.09
C ALA A 36 10.91 11.39 -4.96
N ASN A 37 11.87 10.67 -4.36
CA ASN A 37 13.00 10.06 -5.06
C ASN A 37 12.76 8.60 -5.49
N SER A 38 11.50 8.12 -5.49
CA SER A 38 11.21 6.74 -5.87
C SER A 38 11.41 6.51 -7.38
N PRO A 39 11.88 5.32 -7.81
CA PRO A 39 12.19 5.05 -9.23
C PRO A 39 11.02 5.27 -10.20
N GLY A 40 9.78 5.15 -9.72
CA GLY A 40 8.57 5.38 -10.54
C GLY A 40 8.18 6.85 -10.72
N LEU A 41 8.78 7.76 -9.93
CA LEU A 41 8.60 9.21 -10.05
C LEU A 41 9.82 9.91 -10.66
N GLN A 42 10.95 9.21 -10.75
CA GLN A 42 12.11 9.72 -11.46
C GLN A 42 11.82 9.78 -12.96
N PRO A 43 12.25 10.84 -13.66
CA PRO A 43 12.20 10.87 -15.11
C PRO A 43 12.91 9.63 -15.68
N PRO A 44 12.41 9.03 -16.77
CA PRO A 44 13.19 8.03 -17.49
C PRO A 44 14.52 8.69 -17.87
N LYS A 45 15.62 8.02 -17.56
CA LYS A 45 16.95 8.49 -17.95
C LYS A 45 16.99 8.46 -19.47
N VAL A 46 16.94 9.65 -20.08
CA VAL A 46 17.37 9.81 -21.47
C VAL A 46 18.87 9.53 -21.46
N ASP A 47 19.31 8.50 -22.16
CA ASP A 47 20.73 8.33 -22.41
C ASP A 47 21.24 9.63 -23.04
N ASP A 48 22.24 10.26 -22.43
CA ASP A 48 22.87 11.53 -22.82
C ASP A 48 23.60 11.46 -24.19
N ALA A 49 23.03 10.75 -25.17
CA ALA A 49 23.55 10.64 -26.53
C ALA A 49 22.87 11.57 -27.54
N GLU A 50 21.70 12.15 -27.23
CA GLU A 50 20.95 12.99 -28.20
C GLU A 50 20.63 14.43 -27.74
N ALA A 51 21.14 14.88 -26.58
CA ALA A 51 20.93 16.26 -26.12
C ALA A 51 21.99 17.27 -26.64
N GLN A 52 22.80 16.90 -27.63
CA GLN A 52 23.86 17.74 -28.22
C GLN A 52 23.72 17.91 -29.74
N THR A 53 22.53 18.10 -30.29
CA THR A 53 22.35 18.75 -31.60
C THR A 53 20.91 19.23 -31.68
N ILE A 54 20.65 20.52 -31.48
CA ILE A 54 19.96 21.47 -32.39
C ILE A 54 20.25 22.89 -31.85
#